data_AF-A0A0C2CEH1-F1
#
_entry.id   AF-A0A0C2CEH1-F1
#
_cell.length_a   1.000
_cell.length_b   1.000
_cell.length_c   1.000
_cell.angle_alpha   90.00
_cell.angle_beta   90.00
_cell.angle_gamma   90.00
#
_symmetry.space_group_name_H-M   'P 1'
#
loop_
_entity.id
_entity.type
_entity.pdbx_description
1 polymer ?
#
loop_
_entity_poly.entity_id
_entity_poly.type
_entity_poly.pdbx_seq_one_letter_code
_entity_poly.pdbx_strand_id
1 'polypeptide(L)'
;MASVKSTLADGLAVPMVGGNALATLEGLVDKHVLVCEESTALSILRLIEMEKAVVEGGGAVGLAAMITGKLPELKGKKVVTILTGGNIDTTILGRTIERGLAVDGRLIRLEVVVSDRPGGERTDYYSSKKMLPIGFCNTHILF
;
A
#
# COMPACT_ATOMS: atom_id res chain seq x y z
N MET A 1 -11.46 16.26 17.91
CA MET A 1 -11.44 14.85 17.44
C MET A 1 -10.27 14.67 16.50
N ALA A 2 -9.53 13.57 16.60
CA ALA A 2 -8.42 13.28 15.69
C ALA A 2 -8.93 13.17 14.23
N SER A 3 -8.28 13.85 13.30
CA SER A 3 -8.62 13.78 11.88
C SER A 3 -8.09 12.47 11.30
N VAL A 4 -8.99 11.61 10.83
CA VAL A 4 -8.63 10.39 10.12
C VAL A 4 -8.31 10.75 8.67
N LYS A 5 -7.10 10.41 8.23
CA LYS A 5 -6.70 10.56 6.82
C LYS A 5 -7.18 9.37 5.99
N SER A 6 -7.55 9.61 4.75
CA SER A 6 -7.85 8.56 3.78
C SER A 6 -6.61 7.69 3.52
N THR A 7 -6.83 6.37 3.45
CA THR A 7 -5.81 5.34 3.19
C THR A 7 -6.42 4.27 2.28
N LEU A 8 -5.60 3.46 1.61
CA LEU A 8 -6.03 2.26 0.89
C LEU A 8 -6.75 1.27 1.81
N ALA A 9 -6.39 1.24 3.09
CA ALA A 9 -7.03 0.45 4.13
C ALA A 9 -8.07 1.29 4.89
N ASP A 10 -9.08 1.79 4.17
CA ASP A 10 -10.17 2.61 4.70
C ASP A 10 -10.96 1.91 5.82
N GLY A 11 -11.18 0.60 5.74
CA GLY A 11 -11.81 -0.20 6.80
C GLY A 11 -11.02 -0.24 8.13
N LEU A 12 -9.73 0.10 8.11
CA LEU A 12 -8.89 0.22 9.30
C LEU A 12 -8.73 1.67 9.76
N ALA A 13 -9.19 2.65 8.98
CA ALA A 13 -9.05 4.06 9.24
C ALA A 13 -10.12 4.53 10.24
N VAL A 14 -9.95 4.15 11.50
CA VAL A 14 -10.85 4.52 12.61
C VAL A 14 -10.20 5.54 13.54
N PRO A 15 -10.95 6.54 14.05
CA PRO A 15 -10.39 7.57 14.93
C PRO A 15 -10.03 7.05 16.32
N MET A 16 -10.71 5.99 16.78
CA MET A 16 -10.52 5.37 18.08
C MET A 16 -10.88 3.89 17.99
N VAL A 17 -10.02 3.03 18.55
CA VAL A 17 -10.28 1.60 18.67
C VAL A 17 -11.35 1.32 19.73
N GLY A 18 -12.15 0.28 19.53
CA GLY A 18 -13.18 -0.11 20.50
C GLY A 18 -12.57 -0.66 21.79
N GLY A 19 -13.02 -0.18 22.95
CA GLY A 19 -12.47 -0.57 24.26
C GLY A 19 -12.55 -2.08 24.53
N ASN A 20 -13.67 -2.73 24.21
CA ASN A 20 -13.83 -4.18 24.39
C ASN A 20 -12.91 -5.00 23.48
N ALA A 21 -12.70 -4.54 22.25
CA ALA A 21 -11.80 -5.21 21.31
C ALA A 21 -10.35 -5.09 21.81
N LEU A 22 -9.95 -3.90 22.26
CA LEU A 22 -8.63 -3.65 22.81
C LEU A 22 -8.37 -4.50 24.06
N ALA A 23 -9.33 -4.55 24.99
CA ALA A 23 -9.23 -5.38 26.20
C ALA A 23 -9.14 -6.87 25.88
N THR A 24 -9.90 -7.34 24.87
CA THR A 24 -9.82 -8.74 24.42
C THR A 24 -8.44 -9.11 23.87
N LEU A 25 -7.77 -8.16 23.21
CA LEU A 25 -6.45 -8.37 22.60
C LEU A 25 -5.29 -8.27 23.60
N GLU A 26 -5.54 -7.72 24.79
CA GLU A 26 -4.52 -7.49 25.80
C GLU A 26 -3.88 -8.81 26.25
N GLY A 27 -2.56 -8.92 26.08
CA GLY A 27 -1.80 -10.13 26.39
C GLY A 27 -1.87 -11.26 25.35
N LEU A 28 -2.61 -11.08 24.26
CA LEU A 28 -2.67 -12.04 23.13
C LEU A 28 -1.82 -11.62 21.93
N VAL A 29 -1.57 -10.31 21.79
CA VAL A 29 -0.80 -9.73 20.68
C VAL A 29 0.66 -9.60 21.09
N ASP A 30 1.56 -10.16 20.28
CA ASP A 30 3.01 -10.08 20.51
C ASP A 30 3.57 -8.76 19.97
N LYS A 31 3.06 -8.29 18.81
CA LYS A 31 3.67 -7.17 18.10
C LYS A 31 2.70 -6.38 17.25
N HIS A 32 2.90 -5.07 17.22
CA HIS A 32 2.25 -4.16 16.28
C HIS A 32 3.22 -3.76 15.18
N VAL A 33 2.82 -3.88 13.91
CA VAL A 33 3.63 -3.48 12.75
C VAL A 33 2.94 -2.37 11.98
N LEU A 34 3.65 -1.26 11.81
CA LEU A 34 3.24 -0.18 10.92
C LEU A 34 3.59 -0.50 9.47
N VAL A 35 2.60 -0.44 8.59
CA VAL A 35 2.74 -0.58 7.14
C VAL A 35 2.37 0.70 6.43
N CYS A 36 3.07 0.96 5.33
CA CYS A 36 2.86 2.14 4.52
C CYS A 36 2.03 1.78 3.29
N GLU A 37 1.40 2.78 2.71
CA GLU A 37 0.55 2.66 1.53
C GLU A 37 1.23 1.95 0.35
N GLU A 38 2.54 2.17 0.15
CA GLU A 38 3.34 1.51 -0.89
C GLU A 38 3.36 0.00 -0.71
N SER A 39 3.58 -0.44 0.52
CA SER A 39 3.62 -1.85 0.87
C SER A 39 2.23 -2.48 0.72
N THR A 40 1.17 -1.76 1.10
CA THR A 40 -0.22 -2.21 0.89
C THR A 40 -0.55 -2.34 -0.60
N ALA A 41 -0.20 -1.35 -1.42
CA ALA A 41 -0.40 -1.39 -2.87
C ALA A 41 0.38 -2.53 -3.53
N LEU A 42 1.65 -2.71 -3.13
CA LEU A 42 2.48 -3.82 -3.61
C LEU A 42 1.89 -5.17 -3.18
N SER A 43 1.37 -5.31 -1.97
CA SER A 43 0.70 -6.53 -1.52
C SER A 43 -0.55 -6.86 -2.32
N ILE A 44 -1.41 -5.88 -2.58
CA ILE A 44 -2.60 -6.08 -3.43
C ILE A 44 -2.16 -6.56 -4.81
N LEU A 45 -1.15 -5.91 -5.40
CA LEU A 45 -0.61 -6.33 -6.69
C LEU A 45 -0.11 -7.79 -6.66
N ARG A 46 0.66 -8.18 -5.63
CA ARG A 46 1.15 -9.55 -5.48
C ARG A 46 0.04 -10.58 -5.31
N LEU A 47 -1.00 -10.27 -4.51
CA LEU A 47 -2.15 -11.16 -4.32
C LEU A 47 -2.90 -11.41 -5.63
N ILE A 48 -3.04 -10.38 -6.47
CA ILE A 48 -3.67 -10.51 -7.80
C ILE A 48 -2.78 -11.33 -8.73
N GLU A 49 -1.47 -11.07 -8.74
CA GLU A 49 -0.54 -11.74 -9.66
C GLU A 49 -0.34 -13.21 -9.33
N MET A 50 -0.13 -13.52 -8.04
CA MET A 50 0.28 -14.84 -7.57
C MET A 50 -0.92 -15.71 -7.20
N GLU A 51 -1.86 -15.15 -6.42
CA GLU A 51 -2.98 -15.91 -5.85
C GLU A 51 -4.30 -15.72 -6.61
N LYS A 52 -4.32 -14.82 -7.59
CA LYS A 52 -5.53 -14.41 -8.34
C LYS A 52 -6.65 -13.92 -7.43
N ALA A 53 -6.28 -13.39 -6.26
CA ALA A 53 -7.20 -12.90 -5.26
C ALA A 53 -7.34 -11.37 -5.36
N VAL A 54 -8.58 -10.89 -5.45
CA VAL A 54 -8.90 -9.46 -5.34
C VAL A 54 -9.19 -9.15 -3.88
N VAL A 55 -8.39 -8.27 -3.29
CA VAL A 55 -8.40 -7.96 -1.85
C VAL A 55 -8.41 -6.45 -1.67
N GLU A 56 -9.14 -5.96 -0.68
CA GLU A 56 -9.13 -4.54 -0.30
C GLU A 56 -7.85 -4.18 0.48
N GLY A 57 -7.58 -2.89 0.71
CA GLY A 57 -6.38 -2.48 1.44
C GLY A 57 -6.29 -3.08 2.83
N GLY A 58 -7.38 -3.03 3.61
CA GLY A 58 -7.44 -3.63 4.93
C GLY A 58 -7.15 -5.13 4.94
N GLY A 59 -7.59 -5.87 3.91
CA GLY A 59 -7.32 -7.30 3.78
C GLY A 59 -5.89 -7.64 3.34
N ALA A 60 -5.19 -6.71 2.70
CA ALA A 60 -3.84 -6.93 2.17
C ALA A 60 -2.71 -6.55 3.15
N VAL A 61 -3.05 -5.89 4.26
CA VAL A 61 -2.05 -5.34 5.20
C VAL A 61 -1.16 -6.42 5.80
N GLY A 62 -1.69 -7.60 6.13
CA GLY A 62 -0.90 -8.69 6.73
C GLY A 62 0.26 -9.12 5.83
N LEU A 63 0.01 -9.27 4.52
CA LEU A 63 1.06 -9.49 3.53
C LEU A 63 1.99 -8.27 3.42
N ALA A 64 1.45 -7.04 3.49
CA ALA A 64 2.25 -5.82 3.44
C ALA A 64 3.29 -5.76 4.56
N ALA A 65 2.94 -6.18 5.77
CA ALA A 65 3.89 -6.26 6.87
C ALA A 65 5.03 -7.24 6.59
N MET A 66 4.73 -8.40 5.99
CA MET A 66 5.77 -9.38 5.62
C MET A 66 6.73 -8.83 4.57
N ILE A 67 6.22 -8.07 3.58
CA ILE A 67 7.05 -7.46 2.53
C ILE A 67 7.94 -6.34 3.07
N THR A 68 7.55 -5.66 4.16
CA THR A 68 8.36 -4.56 4.73
C THR A 68 9.69 -4.98 5.35
N GLY A 69 9.90 -6.28 5.60
CA GLY A 69 11.11 -6.78 6.26
C GLY A 69 11.19 -6.46 7.77
N LYS A 70 10.13 -5.93 8.37
CA LYS A 70 10.07 -5.57 9.81
C LYS A 70 9.83 -6.77 10.75
N LEU A 71 9.72 -7.97 10.19
CA LEU A 71 9.43 -9.23 10.88
C LEU A 71 10.52 -10.28 10.63
N PRO A 72 11.80 -10.02 10.95
CA PRO A 72 12.90 -10.97 10.74
C PRO A 72 12.68 -12.32 11.44
N GLU A 73 11.96 -12.32 12.57
CA GLU A 73 11.60 -13.49 13.36
C GLU A 73 10.72 -14.51 12.62
N LEU A 74 10.09 -14.10 11.52
CA LEU A 74 9.23 -14.95 10.68
C LEU A 74 9.99 -15.61 9.52
N LYS A 75 11.24 -15.23 9.28
CA LYS A 75 12.03 -15.75 8.15
C LYS A 75 12.20 -17.27 8.25
N GLY A 76 11.84 -17.99 7.19
CA GLY A 76 11.94 -19.44 7.10
C GLY A 76 10.87 -20.22 7.88
N LYS A 77 9.91 -19.52 8.52
CA LYS A 77 8.78 -20.15 9.20
C LYS A 77 7.58 -20.30 8.26
N LYS A 78 6.66 -21.20 8.62
CA LYS A 78 5.33 -21.24 8.02
C LYS A 78 4.49 -20.14 8.66
N VAL A 79 4.05 -19.18 7.86
CA VAL A 79 3.30 -18.02 8.32
C VAL A 79 1.95 -18.00 7.62
N VAL A 80 0.90 -17.65 8.37
CA VAL A 80 -0.44 -17.47 7.84
C VAL A 80 -0.80 -15.99 7.96
N THR A 81 -1.40 -15.44 6.91
CA THR A 81 -2.01 -14.10 6.93
C THR A 81 -3.49 -14.24 6.62
N ILE A 82 -4.32 -13.44 7.30
CA ILE A 82 -5.77 -13.41 7.06
C ILE A 82 -6.05 -12.35 6.00
N LEU A 83 -6.81 -12.71 4.97
CA LEU A 83 -7.36 -11.79 3.98
C LEU A 83 -8.80 -11.47 4.38
N THR A 84 -9.03 -10.30 4.97
CA THR A 84 -10.29 -10.00 5.66
C THR A 84 -11.44 -9.60 4.73
N GLY A 85 -11.15 -9.12 3.51
CA GLY A 85 -12.18 -8.61 2.61
C GLY A 85 -11.66 -8.30 1.20
N GLY A 86 -12.59 -8.24 0.25
CA GLY A 86 -12.32 -7.99 -1.18
C GLY A 86 -13.23 -6.94 -1.80
N ASN A 87 -13.86 -6.08 -0.98
CA ASN A 87 -14.82 -5.08 -1.44
C ASN A 87 -14.11 -3.81 -1.94
N ILE A 88 -13.38 -3.96 -3.05
CA ILE A 88 -12.62 -2.86 -3.66
C ILE A 88 -13.26 -2.45 -4.98
N ASP A 89 -13.53 -1.14 -5.12
CA ASP A 89 -14.02 -0.58 -6.38
C ASP A 89 -12.96 -0.69 -7.49
N THR A 90 -13.41 -0.93 -8.72
CA THR A 90 -12.53 -1.10 -9.89
C THR A 90 -11.63 0.11 -10.15
N THR A 91 -12.08 1.33 -9.84
CA THR A 91 -11.28 2.56 -9.98
C THR A 91 -10.16 2.61 -8.96
N ILE A 92 -10.46 2.22 -7.70
CA ILE A 92 -9.46 2.16 -6.63
C ILE A 92 -8.47 1.04 -6.92
N LEU A 93 -8.96 -0.11 -7.37
CA LEU A 93 -8.14 -1.26 -7.77
C LEU A 93 -7.17 -0.87 -8.89
N GLY A 94 -7.64 -0.21 -9.94
CA GLY A 94 -6.79 0.25 -11.06
C GLY A 94 -5.66 1.19 -10.60
N ARG A 95 -6.00 2.20 -9.79
CA ARG A 95 -4.99 3.12 -9.21
C ARG A 95 -4.01 2.40 -8.29
N THR A 96 -4.48 1.42 -7.53
CA THR A 96 -3.65 0.61 -6.64
C THR A 96 -2.68 -0.26 -7.42
N ILE A 97 -3.12 -0.86 -8.53
CA ILE A 97 -2.26 -1.62 -9.44
C ILE A 97 -1.19 -0.71 -10.04
N GLU A 98 -1.54 0.48 -10.54
CA GLU A 98 -0.56 1.45 -11.06
C GLU A 98 0.49 1.83 -9.99
N ARG A 99 0.03 2.11 -8.77
CA ARG A 99 0.92 2.42 -7.64
C ARG A 99 1.83 1.25 -7.28
N GLY A 100 1.28 0.04 -7.21
CA GLY A 100 2.04 -1.18 -6.96
C GLY A 100 3.09 -1.43 -8.04
N LEU A 101 2.73 -1.26 -9.32
CA LEU A 101 3.66 -1.40 -10.45
C LEU A 101 4.77 -0.34 -10.38
N ALA A 102 4.46 0.88 -9.95
CA ALA A 102 5.46 1.92 -9.76
C ALA A 102 6.43 1.61 -8.62
N VAL A 103 5.92 1.13 -7.48
CA VAL A 103 6.74 0.68 -6.34
C VAL A 103 7.63 -0.51 -6.74
N ASP A 104 7.12 -1.41 -7.56
CA ASP A 104 7.85 -2.58 -8.08
C ASP A 104 8.83 -2.22 -9.22
N GLY A 105 8.97 -0.93 -9.56
CA GLY A 105 9.86 -0.46 -10.63
C GLY A 105 9.42 -0.84 -12.05
N ARG A 106 8.20 -1.36 -12.22
CA ARG A 106 7.62 -1.79 -13.50
C ARG A 106 6.81 -0.72 -14.21
N LEU A 107 6.56 0.41 -13.55
CA LEU A 107 5.86 1.55 -14.13
C LEU A 107 6.59 2.85 -13.79
N ILE A 108 6.94 3.62 -14.83
CA ILE A 108 7.58 4.92 -14.71
C ILE A 108 6.71 5.93 -15.46
N ARG A 109 6.37 7.04 -14.80
CA ARG A 109 5.68 8.16 -15.43
C ARG A 109 6.67 9.29 -15.68
N LEU A 110 6.80 9.69 -16.94
CA LEU A 110 7.60 10.83 -17.36
C LEU A 110 6.67 11.96 -17.79
N GLU A 111 6.91 13.15 -17.25
CA GLU A 111 6.24 14.37 -17.67
C GLU A 111 7.27 15.22 -18.41
N VAL A 112 7.02 15.46 -19.70
CA VAL A 112 7.91 16.18 -20.59
C VAL A 112 7.14 17.32 -21.22
N VAL A 113 7.64 18.55 -21.05
CA VAL A 113 7.13 19.72 -21.75
C VAL A 113 7.90 19.84 -23.06
N VAL A 114 7.18 19.79 -24.19
CA VAL A 114 7.77 19.92 -25.52
C VAL A 114 7.32 21.25 -26.12
N SER A 115 8.26 22.05 -26.62
CA SER A 115 7.93 23.31 -27.29
C SER A 115 7.23 23.04 -28.63
N ASP A 116 6.04 23.61 -28.81
CA ASP A 116 5.26 23.50 -30.05
C ASP A 116 5.75 24.51 -31.11
N ARG A 117 6.97 24.27 -31.63
CA ARG A 117 7.56 25.06 -32.74
C ARG A 117 7.94 24.13 -33.89
N PRO A 118 7.62 24.49 -35.15
CA PRO A 118 8.10 23.75 -36.32
C PRO A 118 9.63 23.71 -36.32
N GLY A 119 10.23 22.51 -36.30
CA GLY A 119 11.68 22.32 -36.23
C GLY A 119 12.28 22.30 -34.81
N GLY A 120 11.46 22.18 -33.75
CA GLY A 120 11.92 22.04 -32.36
C GLY A 120 12.64 20.72 -32.10
N GLU A 121 13.86 20.56 -32.58
CA GLU A 121 14.73 19.48 -32.16
C GLU A 121 15.61 19.89 -30.95
N ARG A 122 15.38 19.16 -29.86
CA ARG A 122 16.37 18.54 -28.95
C ARG A 122 17.01 19.32 -27.80
N THR A 123 16.93 20.64 -27.65
CA THR A 123 17.69 21.31 -26.56
C THR A 123 16.91 21.68 -25.29
N ASP A 124 15.57 21.69 -25.30
CA ASP A 124 14.79 22.27 -24.19
C ASP A 124 14.02 21.21 -23.37
N TYR A 125 14.60 20.02 -23.17
CA TYR A 125 14.01 18.99 -22.30
C TYR A 125 14.14 19.38 -20.83
N TYR A 126 13.11 19.97 -20.24
CA TYR A 126 12.93 20.00 -18.79
C TYR A 126 12.25 18.71 -18.34
N SER A 127 13.04 17.72 -17.90
CA SER A 127 12.50 16.52 -17.23
C SER A 127 12.27 16.83 -15.76
N SER A 128 11.01 16.98 -15.36
CA SER A 128 10.65 16.87 -13.95
C SER A 128 10.37 15.39 -13.66
N LYS A 129 11.37 14.69 -13.08
CA LYS A 129 11.15 13.39 -12.45
C LYS A 129 10.24 13.60 -11.24
N LYS A 130 8.92 13.56 -11.44
CA LYS A 130 7.98 13.47 -10.32
C LYS A 130 7.90 12.02 -9.91
N MET A 131 8.74 11.62 -8.94
CA MET A 131 8.51 10.39 -8.19
C MET A 131 7.13 10.53 -7.55
N LEU A 132 6.26 9.53 -7.72
CA LEU A 132 4.93 9.53 -7.09
C LEU A 132 5.12 9.83 -5.59
N PRO A 133 4.28 10.68 -4.99
CA PRO A 133 4.45 11.12 -3.62
C PRO A 133 4.56 9.88 -2.71
N ILE A 134 5.67 9.83 -1.98
CA ILE A 134 6.00 8.82 -0.98
C ILE A 134 4.87 8.87 0.05
N GLY A 135 4.08 7.80 0.12
CA GLY A 135 2.92 7.67 0.98
C GLY A 135 3.30 7.71 2.46
N PHE A 136 2.33 8.15 3.25
CA PHE A 136 2.44 8.19 4.70
C PHE A 136 2.23 6.79 5.29
N CYS A 137 2.95 6.49 6.36
CA CYS A 137 2.90 5.22 7.05
C CYS A 137 1.95 5.31 8.25
N ASN A 138 0.70 4.86 8.10
CA ASN A 138 -0.33 5.03 9.14
C ASN A 138 -1.10 3.76 9.50
N THR A 139 -0.87 2.63 8.84
CA THR A 139 -1.67 1.42 9.08
C THR A 139 -0.98 0.50 10.05
N HIS A 140 -1.61 0.23 11.20
CA HIS A 140 -1.08 -0.67 12.22
C HIS A 140 -1.70 -2.06 12.07
N ILE A 141 -0.87 -3.09 12.14
CA ILE A 141 -1.27 -4.50 12.10
C ILE A 141 -0.88 -5.14 13.41
N LEU A 142 -1.77 -5.96 13.94
CA LEU A 142 -1.56 -6.76 15.14
C LEU A 142 -1.13 -8.16 14.70
N PHE A 143 0.02 -8.62 15.19
CA PHE A 143 0.47 -10.00 15.12
C PHE A 143 0.34 -10.63 16.51
#